data_AF-A0A7X1WZS1-F1
#
_entry.id   AF-A0A7X1WZS1-F1
#
_cell.length_a   1.000
_cell.length_b   1.000
_cell.length_c   1.000
_cell.angle_alpha   90.00
_cell.angle_beta   90.00
_cell.angle_gamma   90.00
#
_symmetry.space_group_name_H-M   'P 1'
#
loop_
_entity.id
_entity.type
_entity.pdbx_description
1 polymer ?
#
loop_
_entity_poly.entity_id
_entity_poly.type
_entity_poly.pdbx_seq_one_letter_code
_entity_poly.pdbx_strand_id
1 'polypeptide(L)' 'MRKRNNPDTLARAQEQIDKISGADSYTAVGMRTSASRAWLLALYTEDLIDHGEYGRLSEVVDQQRDQREAELKAAAKA' A
#
# COMPACT_ATOMS: atom_id res chain seq x y z
N MET A 1 -24.12 -10.43 2.82
CA MET A 1 -23.15 -9.68 2.01
C MET A 1 -22.12 -9.07 2.95
N ARG A 2 -20.81 -9.13 2.63
CA ARG A 2 -19.80 -8.36 3.38
C ARG A 2 -20.08 -6.87 3.11
N LYS A 3 -20.06 -6.03 4.16
CA LYS A 3 -20.29 -4.59 4.01
C LYS A 3 -19.08 -3.96 3.34
N ARG A 4 -19.30 -3.12 2.32
CA ARG A 4 -18.25 -2.32 1.70
C ARG A 4 -17.54 -1.44 2.73
N ASN A 5 -16.23 -1.24 2.59
CA ASN A 5 -15.37 -0.49 3.50
C ASN A 5 -15.45 -1.02 4.95
N ASN A 6 -15.62 -2.33 5.13
CA ASN A 6 -15.57 -2.92 6.47
C ASN A 6 -14.20 -2.62 7.12
N PRO A 7 -14.15 -2.18 8.40
CA PRO A 7 -12.90 -1.84 9.09
C PRO A 7 -11.81 -2.91 9.02
N ASP A 8 -12.16 -4.20 9.11
CA ASP A 8 -11.20 -5.31 9.04
C ASP A 8 -10.57 -5.42 7.65
N THR A 9 -11.34 -5.12 6.61
CA THR A 9 -10.83 -5.07 5.23
C THR A 9 -9.84 -3.92 5.06
N LEU A 10 -10.17 -2.75 5.61
CA LEU A 10 -9.31 -1.57 5.55
C LEU A 10 -8.03 -1.76 6.38
N ALA A 11 -8.13 -2.36 7.56
CA ALA A 11 -6.99 -2.68 8.41
C ALA A 11 -6.01 -3.62 7.69
N ARG A 12 -6.53 -4.69 7.07
CA ARG A 12 -5.70 -5.61 6.28
C ARG A 12 -5.08 -4.95 5.05
N ALA A 13 -5.79 -4.03 4.41
CA ALA A 13 -5.23 -3.24 3.31
C ALA A 13 -4.05 -2.41 3.82
N GLN A 14 -4.24 -1.69 4.93
CA GLN A 14 -3.19 -0.89 5.55
C GLN A 14 -1.98 -1.74 5.95
N GLU A 15 -2.18 -2.92 6.53
CA GLU A 15 -1.08 -3.86 6.84
C GLU A 15 -0.26 -4.25 5.60
N GLN A 16 -0.88 -4.41 4.42
CA GLN A 16 -0.12 -4.67 3.19
C GLN A 16 0.67 -3.45 2.73
N ILE A 17 0.14 -2.25 2.94
CA ILE A 17 0.79 -0.99 2.57
C ILE A 17 1.97 -0.70 3.51
N ASP A 18 1.79 -0.91 4.81
CA ASP A 18 2.80 -0.67 5.85
C ASP A 18 4.05 -1.52 5.65
N LYS A 19 3.93 -2.69 5.00
CA LYS A 19 5.08 -3.51 4.62
C LYS A 19 6.07 -2.75 3.74
N ILE A 20 5.67 -1.74 2.98
CA ILE A 20 6.61 -0.96 2.15
C ILE A 20 7.72 -0.34 3.02
N SER A 21 7.40 0.13 4.23
CA SER A 21 8.37 0.73 5.16
C SER A 21 9.51 -0.22 5.55
N GLY A 22 9.25 -1.53 5.60
CA GLY A 22 10.24 -2.55 5.92
C GLY A 22 11.08 -3.04 4.73
N ALA A 23 11.02 -2.37 3.58
CA ALA A 23 11.86 -2.71 2.42
C ALA A 23 13.30 -2.22 2.61
N ASP A 24 14.27 -3.07 2.30
CA ASP A 24 15.71 -2.80 2.48
C ASP A 24 16.40 -2.23 1.22
N SER A 25 15.69 -2.20 0.11
CA SER A 25 16.22 -1.82 -1.20
C SER A 25 15.12 -1.23 -2.08
N TYR A 26 15.51 -0.44 -3.09
CA TYR A 26 14.58 0.09 -4.09
C TYR A 26 13.81 -1.02 -4.81
N THR A 27 14.47 -2.15 -5.11
CA THR A 27 13.82 -3.33 -5.68
C THR A 27 12.74 -3.88 -4.75
N ALA A 28 13.04 -4.03 -3.46
CA ALA A 28 12.07 -4.48 -2.47
C ALA A 28 10.91 -3.48 -2.30
N VAL A 29 11.17 -2.17 -2.38
CA VAL A 29 10.12 -1.14 -2.41
C VAL A 29 9.19 -1.39 -3.60
N GLY A 30 9.73 -1.47 -4.82
CA GLY A 30 8.93 -1.68 -6.03
C GLY A 30 8.08 -2.96 -6.00
N MET A 31 8.64 -4.06 -5.49
CA MET A 31 7.90 -5.31 -5.31
C MET A 31 6.75 -5.16 -4.31
N ARG A 32 6.99 -4.54 -3.15
CA ARG A 32 5.96 -4.33 -2.13
C ARG A 32 4.88 -3.36 -2.60
N THR A 33 5.25 -2.25 -3.24
CA THR A 33 4.30 -1.31 -3.87
C THR A 33 3.39 -2.02 -4.89
N SER A 34 3.97 -2.86 -5.76
CA SER A 34 3.20 -3.61 -6.76
C SER A 34 2.23 -4.60 -6.11
N ALA A 35 2.69 -5.32 -5.08
CA ALA A 35 1.85 -6.24 -4.32
C ALA A 35 0.70 -5.52 -3.61
N SER A 36 0.95 -4.38 -2.95
CA SER A 36 -0.09 -3.56 -2.30
C SER A 36 -1.13 -3.09 -3.32
N ARG A 37 -0.71 -2.58 -4.49
CA ARG A 37 -1.63 -2.15 -5.56
C ARG A 37 -2.51 -3.30 -6.09
N ALA A 38 -1.92 -4.47 -6.32
CA ALA A 38 -2.67 -5.65 -6.76
C ALA A 38 -3.72 -6.08 -5.70
N TRP A 39 -3.36 -5.97 -4.42
CA TRP A 39 -4.27 -6.29 -3.31
C TRP A 39 -5.43 -5.30 -3.22
N LEU A 40 -5.16 -4.00 -3.33
CA LEU A 40 -6.20 -2.96 -3.38
C LEU A 40 -7.13 -3.13 -4.58
N LEU A 41 -6.57 -3.48 -5.74
CA LEU A 41 -7.36 -3.75 -6.94
C LEU A 41 -8.31 -4.94 -6.72
N ALA A 42 -7.83 -6.02 -6.12
CA ALA A 42 -8.66 -7.18 -5.78
C ALA A 42 -9.84 -6.78 -4.88
N LEU A 43 -9.58 -6.03 -3.81
CA LEU A 43 -10.64 -5.54 -2.91
C LEU A 43 -11.68 -4.68 -3.63
N TYR A 44 -11.23 -3.80 -4.53
CA TYR A 44 -12.12 -2.96 -5.32
C TYR A 44 -12.97 -3.78 -6.30
N THR A 45 -12.35 -4.74 -7.00
CA THR A 45 -13.05 -5.62 -7.95
C THR A 45 -14.03 -6.58 -7.28
N GLU A 46 -13.79 -6.96 -6.03
CA GLU A 46 -14.69 -7.78 -5.21
C GLU A 46 -15.77 -6.95 -4.50
N ASP A 47 -15.88 -5.65 -4.79
CA ASP A 47 -16.80 -4.71 -4.16
C ASP A 47 -16.66 -4.61 -2.62
N LEU A 48 -15.48 -4.94 -2.11
CA LEU A 48 -15.15 -4.86 -0.68
C LEU A 48 -14.76 -3.45 -0.26
N ILE A 49 -14.25 -2.64 -1.18
CA ILE A 49 -14.01 -1.19 -1.00
C ILE A 49 -14.63 -0.41 -2.15
N ASP A 50 -15.07 0.83 -1.91
CA ASP A 50 -15.54 1.71 -2.99
C ASP A 50 -14.40 2.39 -3.73
N HIS A 51 -14.77 3.11 -4.80
CA HIS A 51 -13.83 3.88 -5.61
C HIS A 51 -13.08 4.96 -4.81
N GLY A 52 -13.75 5.62 -3.85
CA GLY A 52 -13.14 6.67 -3.04
C GLY A 52 -12.06 6.10 -2.13
N GLU A 53 -12.36 4.97 -1.49
CA GLU A 53 -11.45 4.28 -0.60
C GLU A 53 -10.30 3.59 -1.36
N TYR A 54 -10.56 3.07 -2.55
CA TYR A 54 -9.52 2.60 -3.47
C TYR A 54 -8.55 3.73 -3.84
N GLY A 55 -9.07 4.91 -4.19
CA GLY A 55 -8.26 6.10 -4.47
C GLY A 55 -7.42 6.52 -3.27
N ARG A 56 -8.05 6.68 -2.10
CA ARG A 56 -7.38 7.04 -0.84
C ARG A 56 -6.25 6.08 -0.50
N LEU A 57 -6.48 4.77 -0.54
CA LEU A 57 -5.46 3.77 -0.23
C LEU A 57 -4.35 3.72 -1.28
N SER A 58 -4.66 3.99 -2.54
CA SER A 58 -3.66 4.09 -3.61
C SER A 58 -2.71 5.27 -3.40
N GLU A 59 -3.22 6.42 -2.94
CA GLU A 59 -2.38 7.56 -2.54
C GLU A 59 -1.47 7.22 -1.36
N VAL A 60 -1.97 6.47 -0.36
CA VAL A 60 -1.15 6.02 0.77
C VAL A 60 -0.02 5.09 0.30
N VAL A 61 -0.27 4.22 -0.68
CA VAL A 61 0.78 3.39 -1.29
C VAL A 61 1.88 4.25 -1.90
N ASP A 62 1.51 5.30 -2.64
CA ASP A 62 2.47 6.21 -3.27
C ASP A 62 3.28 6.99 -2.23
N GLN A 63 2.62 7.50 -1.18
CA GLN A 63 3.30 8.19 -0.08
C GLN A 63 4.30 7.27 0.63
N GLN A 64 3.93 6.02 0.93
CA GLN A 64 4.82 5.06 1.58
C GLN A 64 6.00 4.67 0.70
N ARG A 65 5.79 4.52 -0.62
CA ARG A 65 6.88 4.32 -1.58
C ARG A 65 7.86 5.49 -1.51
N ASP A 66 7.37 6.71 -1.70
CA ASP A 66 8.21 7.90 -1.81
C ASP A 66 8.99 8.17 -0.52
N GLN A 67 8.32 8.01 0.63
CA GLN A 67 8.96 8.10 1.94
C GLN A 67 10.09 7.07 2.08
N ARG A 68 9.84 5.81 1.75
CA ARG A 68 10.85 4.77 1.94
C ARG A 68 12.04 4.92 0.99
N GLU A 69 11.80 5.30 -0.26
CA GLU A 69 12.86 5.59 -1.21
C GLU A 69 13.74 6.77 -0.74
N ALA A 70 13.13 7.82 -0.17
CA ALA A 70 13.86 8.95 0.40
C ALA A 70 14.74 8.51 1.58
N GLU A 71 14.25 7.65 2.47
CA GLU A 71 15.02 7.10 3.59
C GLU A 71 16.21 6.26 3.11
N LEU A 72 16.00 5.39 2.12
CA LEU A 72 17.07 4.58 1.53
C LEU A 72 18.14 5.46 0.87
N LYS A 73 17.73 6.53 0.18
CA LYS A 73 18.64 7.52 -0.40
C LYS A 73 19.45 8.25 0.67
N ALA A 74 18.83 8.61 1.79
CA ALA A 74 19.51 9.28 2.89
C ALA A 74 20.52 8.32 3.56
N ALA A 75 20.14 7.07 3.80
CA ALA A 75 21.00 6.06 4.40
C ALA A 75 22.24 5.74 3.53
N ALA A 76 22.10 5.75 2.20
CA ALA A 76 23.23 5.53 1.29
C ALA A 76 24.24 6.70 1.25
N LYS A 77 23.90 7.85 1.82
CA LYS A 77 24.75 9.05 1.88
C LYS A 77 25.39 9.28 3.26
N ALA A 78 24.95 8.54 4.27
CA ALA A 78 25.49 8.58 5.63
C ALA A 78 26.72 7.67 5.74
#